data_AF-A0A968MYF6-F1
#
_entry.id   AF-A0A968MYF6-F1
#
_cell.length_a   1.000
_cell.length_b   1.000
_cell.length_c   1.000
_cell.angle_alpha   90.00
_cell.angle_beta   90.00
_cell.angle_gamma   90.00
#
_symmetry.space_group_name_H-M   'P 1'
#
loop_
_entity.id
_entity.type
_entity.pdbx_description
1 polymer ?
#
loop_
_entity_poly.entity_id
_entity_poly.type
_entity_poly.pdbx_seq_one_letter_code
_entity_poly.pdbx_strand_id
1 'polypeptide(L)'
;MIAKFGNWLFHYRNVLFPFFYAALFIPTTPLCPDKWALTIGLFIIGIGVLIRSITIGLVYIIRGGQKRQIHAETLVTDGIYKVCRNPMYLGNILLILGFGIFANSLIFLLIFVPIFFVFYKAIIL
;
A
#
# COMPACT_ATOMS: atom_id res chain seq x y z
N MET A 1 12.85 18.74 -2.56
CA MET A 1 12.30 18.61 -1.19
C MET A 1 11.50 17.31 -1.03
N ILE A 2 10.53 17.05 -1.93
CA ILE A 2 9.69 15.84 -1.93
C ILE A 2 10.50 14.53 -2.08
N ALA A 3 11.45 14.45 -3.02
CA ALA A 3 12.27 13.25 -3.21
C ALA A 3 13.13 12.88 -1.98
N LYS A 4 13.65 13.88 -1.23
CA LYS A 4 14.37 13.63 0.03
C LYS A 4 13.45 13.03 1.10
N PHE A 5 12.21 13.54 1.17
CA PHE A 5 11.18 13.03 2.08
C PHE A 5 10.73 11.62 1.69
N GLY A 6 10.53 11.34 0.40
CA GLY A 6 10.23 10.01 -0.12
C GLY A 6 11.31 8.99 0.20
N ASN A 7 12.59 9.36 0.01
CA ASN A 7 13.71 8.49 0.35
C ASN A 7 13.77 8.18 1.86
N TRP A 8 13.53 9.19 2.71
CA TRP A 8 13.43 9.00 4.15
C TRP A 8 12.28 8.05 4.51
N LEU A 9 11.07 8.28 3.96
CA LEU A 9 9.92 7.39 4.15
C LEU A 9 10.23 5.95 3.72
N PHE A 10 10.89 5.76 2.58
CA PHE A 10 11.26 4.42 2.08
C PHE A 10 12.13 3.64 3.08
N HIS A 11 13.05 4.31 3.77
CA HIS A 11 13.95 3.69 4.75
C HIS A 11 13.27 3.40 6.10
N TYR A 12 12.39 4.29 6.55
CA TYR A 12 11.74 4.19 7.87
C TYR A 12 10.34 3.59 7.86
N ARG A 13 9.76 3.30 6.68
CA ARG A 13 8.37 2.78 6.53
C ARG A 13 8.08 1.55 7.39
N ASN A 14 9.06 0.66 7.57
CA ASN A 14 8.84 -0.59 8.32
C ASN A 14 8.55 -0.33 9.80
N VAL A 15 9.05 0.79 10.34
CA VAL A 15 8.76 1.22 11.71
C VAL A 15 7.52 2.11 11.72
N LEU A 16 7.42 3.06 10.79
CA LEU A 16 6.32 4.04 10.75
C LEU A 16 4.96 3.40 10.45
N PHE A 17 4.88 2.53 9.45
CA PHE A 17 3.60 2.02 8.96
C PHE A 17 2.83 1.20 10.00
N PRO A 18 3.45 0.31 10.80
CA PRO A 18 2.77 -0.34 11.93
C PRO A 18 2.09 0.64 12.89
N PHE A 19 2.71 1.78 13.21
CA PHE A 19 2.08 2.81 14.04
C PHE A 19 0.86 3.43 13.34
N PHE A 20 0.93 3.66 12.02
CA PHE A 20 -0.26 4.09 11.27
C PHE A 20 -1.35 3.01 11.25
N TYR A 21 -0.99 1.72 11.16
CA TYR A 21 -1.97 0.63 11.24
C TYR A 21 -2.65 0.51 12.61
N ALA A 22 -1.99 0.93 13.69
CA ALA A 22 -2.61 0.99 15.02
C ALA A 22 -3.84 1.92 15.03
N ALA A 23 -3.93 2.88 14.10
CA ALA A 23 -5.10 3.74 13.96
C ALA A 23 -6.38 2.99 13.53
N LEU A 24 -6.28 1.75 13.03
CA LEU A 24 -7.45 0.91 12.78
C LEU A 24 -8.27 0.63 14.03
N PHE A 25 -7.62 0.66 15.21
CA PHE A 25 -8.28 0.40 16.49
C PHE A 25 -8.87 1.66 17.14
N ILE A 26 -8.78 2.82 16.49
CA ILE A 26 -9.44 4.04 16.96
C ILE A 26 -10.95 3.87 16.75
N PRO A 27 -11.77 3.94 17.82
CA PRO A 27 -13.21 3.87 17.69
C PRO A 27 -13.73 5.01 16.82
N THR A 28 -14.62 4.70 15.90
CA THR A 28 -15.20 5.66 14.96
C THR A 28 -16.59 5.23 14.56
N THR A 29 -17.33 6.14 13.94
CA THR A 29 -18.59 5.81 13.30
C THR A 29 -18.39 4.72 12.23
N PRO A 30 -19.23 3.66 12.23
CA PRO A 30 -19.20 2.66 11.19
C PRO A 30 -19.60 3.28 9.83
N LEU A 31 -19.03 2.77 8.75
CA LEU A 31 -19.35 3.21 7.40
C LEU A 31 -20.64 2.57 6.88
N CYS A 32 -20.80 1.28 7.17
CA CYS A 32 -21.88 0.46 6.66
C CYS A 32 -22.15 -0.72 7.61
N PRO A 33 -23.20 -1.53 7.38
CA PRO A 33 -23.43 -2.73 8.19
C PRO A 33 -22.26 -3.70 8.14
N ASP A 34 -21.96 -4.35 9.27
CA ASP A 34 -20.73 -5.14 9.45
C ASP A 34 -20.54 -6.24 8.39
N LYS A 35 -21.62 -6.89 7.95
CA LYS A 35 -21.55 -7.91 6.89
C LYS A 35 -20.97 -7.36 5.58
N TRP A 36 -21.34 -6.13 5.21
CA TRP A 36 -20.83 -5.48 4.00
C TRP A 36 -19.39 -5.04 4.19
N ALA A 37 -19.05 -4.44 5.33
CA ALA A 37 -17.68 -4.07 5.69
C ALA A 37 -16.73 -5.28 5.62
N LEU A 38 -17.12 -6.41 6.21
CA LEU A 38 -16.36 -7.66 6.18
C LEU A 38 -16.18 -8.19 4.75
N THR A 39 -17.28 -8.33 3.99
CA THR A 39 -17.25 -8.95 2.65
C THR A 39 -16.47 -8.09 1.66
N ILE A 40 -16.77 -6.79 1.61
CA ILE A 40 -16.10 -5.85 0.68
C ILE A 40 -14.64 -5.67 1.09
N GLY A 41 -14.38 -5.50 2.39
CA GLY A 41 -13.03 -5.37 2.92
C GLY A 41 -12.15 -6.58 2.58
N LEU A 42 -12.63 -7.80 2.83
CA LEU A 42 -11.91 -9.04 2.49
C LEU A 42 -11.67 -9.18 0.99
N PHE A 43 -12.66 -8.84 0.16
CA PHE A 43 -12.51 -8.90 -1.29
C PHE A 43 -11.40 -7.95 -1.78
N ILE A 44 -11.39 -6.71 -1.30
CA ILE A 44 -10.36 -5.72 -1.66
C ILE A 44 -8.99 -6.14 -1.13
N ILE A 45 -8.90 -6.65 0.11
CA ILE A 45 -7.66 -7.21 0.67
C ILE A 45 -7.15 -8.34 -0.23
N GLY A 46 -8.01 -9.26 -0.65
CA GLY A 46 -7.66 -10.37 -1.53
C GLY A 46 -7.05 -9.91 -2.85
N ILE A 47 -7.65 -8.90 -3.49
CA ILE A 47 -7.09 -8.29 -4.72
C ILE A 47 -5.73 -7.65 -4.43
N GLY A 48 -5.60 -6.91 -3.33
CA GLY A 48 -4.35 -6.27 -2.93
C GLY A 48 -3.22 -7.28 -2.72
N VAL A 49 -3.49 -8.38 -2.00
CA VAL A 49 -2.55 -9.49 -1.82
C VAL A 49 -2.19 -10.11 -3.16
N LEU A 50 -3.18 -10.40 -4.01
CA LEU A 50 -2.94 -11.02 -5.32
C LEU A 50 -2.01 -10.16 -6.19
N ILE A 51 -2.26 -8.85 -6.29
CA ILE A 51 -1.41 -7.93 -7.06
C ILE A 51 0.01 -7.92 -6.50
N ARG A 52 0.19 -7.89 -5.17
CA ARG A 52 1.51 -7.94 -4.54
C ARG A 52 2.23 -9.26 -4.84
N SER A 53 1.53 -10.39 -4.71
CA SER A 53 2.08 -11.72 -4.97
C SER A 53 2.50 -11.87 -6.43
N ILE A 54 1.68 -11.40 -7.38
CA ILE A 54 2.03 -11.37 -8.81
C ILE A 54 3.26 -10.49 -9.05
N THR A 55 3.29 -9.30 -8.44
CA THR A 55 4.40 -8.35 -8.60
C THR A 55 5.73 -8.91 -8.09
N ILE A 56 5.70 -9.64 -6.96
CA ILE A 56 6.89 -10.22 -6.32
C ILE A 56 7.28 -11.56 -6.99
N GLY A 57 6.30 -12.37 -7.38
CA GLY A 57 6.50 -13.75 -7.81
C GLY A 57 6.77 -13.94 -9.30
N LEU A 58 6.15 -13.15 -10.19
CA LEU A 58 6.31 -13.31 -11.63
C LEU A 58 7.47 -12.50 -12.20
N VAL A 59 7.86 -11.43 -11.53
CA VAL A 59 8.98 -10.62 -11.95
C VAL A 59 10.12 -10.94 -11.00
N TYR A 60 11.08 -11.73 -11.47
CA TYR A 60 12.39 -11.91 -10.84
C TYR A 60 13.16 -10.57 -10.94
N ILE A 61 12.63 -9.53 -10.30
CA ILE A 61 13.35 -8.28 -10.07
C ILE A 61 14.44 -8.70 -9.10
N ILE A 62 15.67 -8.81 -9.60
CA ILE A 62 16.88 -8.73 -8.80
C ILE A 62 16.64 -7.55 -7.86
N ARG A 63 16.34 -7.88 -6.59
CA ARG A 63 15.53 -7.05 -5.69
C ARG A 63 15.99 -5.58 -5.82
N GLY A 64 15.18 -4.73 -6.45
CA GLY A 64 15.47 -3.29 -6.48
C GLY A 64 15.49 -2.65 -5.09
N GLY A 65 15.11 -3.41 -4.05
CA GLY A 65 15.27 -3.07 -2.63
C GLY A 65 16.39 -3.82 -1.89
N GLN A 66 17.18 -4.67 -2.55
CA GLN A 66 18.43 -5.19 -1.95
C GLN A 66 19.30 -3.97 -1.64
N LYS A 67 19.68 -3.80 -0.37
CA LYS A 67 20.38 -2.63 0.19
C LYS A 67 19.55 -1.36 0.42
N ARG A 68 18.21 -1.41 0.37
CA ARG A 68 17.32 -0.24 0.61
C ARG A 68 17.55 0.95 -0.34
N GLN A 69 18.14 0.72 -1.51
CA GLN A 69 18.30 1.78 -2.50
C GLN A 69 17.06 1.82 -3.40
N ILE A 70 16.72 3.00 -3.92
CA ILE A 70 15.70 3.15 -4.97
C ILE A 70 16.43 3.00 -6.31
N HIS A 71 16.95 1.80 -6.58
CA HIS A 71 17.71 1.55 -7.80
C HIS A 71 17.33 0.19 -8.38
N ALA A 72 16.89 0.19 -9.64
CA ALA A 72 16.73 -1.01 -10.43
C ALA A 72 17.83 -0.99 -11.50
N GLU A 73 18.62 -2.06 -11.57
CA GLU A 73 19.68 -2.19 -12.59
C GLU A 73 19.09 -2.18 -14.02
N THR A 74 17.84 -2.61 -14.16
CA THR A 74 17.09 -2.62 -15.42
C THR A 74 15.64 -2.19 -15.19
N LEU A 75 15.10 -1.42 -16.13
CA LEU A 75 13.69 -1.03 -16.12
C LEU A 75 12.84 -2.20 -16.64
N VAL A 76 12.00 -2.76 -15.78
CA VAL A 76 11.04 -3.79 -16.17
C VAL A 76 9.78 -3.15 -16.73
N THR A 77 9.47 -3.46 -17.99
CA THR A 77 8.25 -2.98 -18.67
C THR A 77 7.29 -4.09 -19.07
N ASP A 78 7.52 -5.33 -18.64
CA ASP A 78 6.69 -6.49 -19.02
C ASP A 78 5.67 -6.91 -17.95
N GLY A 79 4.73 -7.76 -18.37
CA GLY A 79 3.68 -8.29 -17.50
C GLY A 79 2.83 -7.20 -16.85
N ILE A 80 2.70 -7.25 -15.53
CA ILE A 80 1.91 -6.30 -14.74
C ILE A 80 2.44 -4.85 -14.82
N TYR A 81 3.75 -4.68 -15.12
CA TYR A 81 4.36 -3.36 -15.30
C TYR A 81 3.91 -2.64 -16.59
N LYS A 82 3.29 -3.35 -17.56
CA LYS A 82 2.63 -2.73 -18.73
C LYS A 82 1.38 -1.95 -18.35
N VAL A 83 0.68 -2.40 -17.31
CA VAL A 83 -0.59 -1.83 -16.87
C VAL A 83 -0.36 -0.74 -15.83
N CYS A 84 0.53 -0.98 -14.86
CA CYS A 84 0.84 -0.04 -13.79
C CYS A 84 2.35 0.05 -13.58
N ARG A 85 2.92 1.26 -13.55
CA ARG A 85 4.35 1.49 -13.30
C ARG A 85 4.80 1.07 -11.90
N ASN A 86 3.87 1.03 -10.94
CA ASN A 86 4.13 0.81 -9.52
C ASN A 86 3.13 -0.18 -8.90
N PRO A 87 3.06 -1.43 -9.40
CA PRO A 87 2.01 -2.38 -9.04
C PRO A 87 2.13 -2.84 -7.57
N MET A 88 3.35 -2.84 -7.00
CA MET A 88 3.56 -3.12 -5.57
C MET A 88 2.88 -2.08 -4.67
N TYR A 89 3.00 -0.78 -5.00
CA TYR A 89 2.38 0.30 -4.23
C TYR A 89 0.87 0.34 -4.44
N LEU A 90 0.38 0.01 -5.64
CA LEU A 90 -1.06 -0.18 -5.89
C LEU A 90 -1.63 -1.27 -4.99
N GLY A 91 -0.98 -2.43 -4.93
CA GLY A 91 -1.38 -3.52 -4.03
C GLY A 91 -1.37 -3.10 -2.56
N ASN A 92 -0.38 -2.31 -2.12
CA ASN A 92 -0.37 -1.77 -0.75
C ASN A 92 -1.54 -0.82 -0.46
N ILE A 93 -1.87 0.09 -1.40
CA ILE A 93 -3.02 0.98 -1.25
C ILE A 93 -4.33 0.18 -1.14
N LEU A 94 -4.50 -0.85 -1.96
CA LEU A 94 -5.67 -1.73 -1.86
C LEU A 94 -5.72 -2.44 -0.51
N LEU A 95 -4.58 -2.90 0.02
CA LEU A 95 -4.53 -3.48 1.36
C LEU A 95 -4.99 -2.50 2.43
N ILE A 96 -4.46 -1.28 2.47
CA ILE A 96 -4.86 -0.33 3.52
C ILE A 96 -6.34 0.06 3.41
N LEU A 97 -6.83 0.22 2.17
CA LEU A 97 -8.21 0.55 1.89
C LEU A 97 -9.13 -0.58 2.35
N GLY A 98 -8.78 -1.82 1.97
CA GLY A 98 -9.50 -3.02 2.35
C GLY A 98 -9.51 -3.24 3.86
N PHE A 99 -8.38 -3.02 4.55
CA PHE A 99 -8.32 -3.08 6.02
C PHE A 99 -9.15 -1.99 6.70
N GLY A 100 -9.15 -0.76 6.18
CA GLY A 100 -9.99 0.32 6.69
C GLY A 100 -11.49 0.02 6.57
N ILE A 101 -11.90 -0.54 5.42
CA ILE A 101 -13.28 -1.00 5.20
C ILE A 101 -13.60 -2.21 6.08
N PHE A 102 -12.70 -3.19 6.18
CA PHE A 102 -12.87 -4.39 7.00
C PHE A 102 -13.02 -4.06 8.49
N ALA A 103 -12.23 -3.10 8.98
CA ALA A 103 -12.33 -2.57 10.35
C ALA A 103 -13.54 -1.65 10.55
N ASN A 104 -14.32 -1.40 9.49
CA ASN A 104 -15.47 -0.50 9.47
C ASN A 104 -15.12 0.90 10.02
N SER A 105 -13.91 1.40 9.70
CA SER A 105 -13.34 2.61 10.32
C SER A 105 -13.37 3.83 9.40
N LEU A 106 -14.36 4.73 9.60
CA LEU A 106 -14.49 5.96 8.82
C LEU A 106 -13.25 6.88 8.94
N ILE A 107 -12.76 7.09 10.17
CA ILE A 107 -11.56 7.92 10.42
C ILE A 107 -10.34 7.36 9.68
N PHE A 108 -10.14 6.05 9.72
CA PHE A 108 -9.01 5.43 9.02
C PHE A 108 -9.08 5.68 7.51
N LEU A 109 -10.28 5.52 6.92
CA LEU A 109 -10.49 5.72 5.50
C LEU A 109 -10.33 7.18 5.06
N LEU A 110 -10.85 8.14 5.82
CA LEU A 110 -10.79 9.55 5.43
C LEU A 110 -9.44 10.20 5.67
N ILE A 111 -8.67 9.74 6.66
CA ILE A 111 -7.41 10.38 7.05
C ILE A 111 -6.22 9.56 6.57
N PHE A 112 -6.17 8.30 6.97
CA PHE A 112 -4.95 7.49 6.81
C PHE A 112 -4.79 7.02 5.37
N VAL A 113 -5.88 6.65 4.67
CA VAL A 113 -5.78 6.24 3.27
C VAL A 113 -5.20 7.35 2.37
N PRO A 114 -5.69 8.61 2.42
CA PRO A 114 -5.07 9.71 1.68
C PRO A 114 -3.61 9.98 2.08
N ILE A 115 -3.25 9.87 3.36
CA ILE A 115 -1.86 10.03 3.82
C ILE A 115 -0.94 9.01 3.13
N PHE A 116 -1.35 7.75 3.07
CA PHE A 116 -0.56 6.71 2.39
C PHE A 116 -0.48 6.93 0.87
N PHE A 117 -1.53 7.46 0.24
CA PHE A 117 -1.44 7.89 -1.17
C PHE A 117 -0.35 8.96 -1.36
N VAL A 118 -0.29 9.96 -0.47
CA VAL A 118 0.76 10.99 -0.50
C VAL A 118 2.14 10.39 -0.23
N PHE A 119 2.26 9.48 0.73
CA PHE A 119 3.52 8.81 1.04
C PHE A 119 4.05 8.00 -0.13
N TYR A 120 3.22 7.17 -0.77
CA TYR A 120 3.66 6.41 -1.93
C TYR A 120 3.96 7.30 -3.13
N LYS A 121 3.17 8.37 -3.36
CA LYS A 121 3.50 9.37 -4.38
C LYS A 121 4.86 10.02 -4.11
N ALA A 122 5.17 10.36 -2.86
CA ALA A 122 6.46 10.92 -2.49
C ALA A 122 7.61 9.92 -2.64
N ILE A 123 7.39 8.62 -2.40
CA ILE A 123 8.40 7.57 -2.60
C ILE A 123 8.69 7.32 -4.10
N ILE A 124 7.68 7.49 -4.95
CA ILE A 124 7.79 7.26 -6.40
C ILE A 124 8.46 8.44 -7.13
N LEU A 125 8.29 9.66 -6.62
CA LEU A 125 8.85 10.91 -7.19
C LEU A 125 10.27 11.20 -6.71
#